data_AF-A0A2V7N797-F1
#
_entry.id   AF-A0A2V7N797-F1
#
_cell.length_a   1.000
_cell.length_b   1.000
_cell.length_c   1.000
_cell.angle_alpha   90.00
_cell.angle_beta   90.00
_cell.angle_gamma   90.00
#
_symmetry.space_group_name_H-M   'P 1'
#
loop_
_entity.id
_entity.type
_entity.pdbx_description
1 polymer ?
#
loop_
_entity_poly.entity_id
_entity_poly.type
_entity_poly.pdbx_seq_one_letter_code
_entity_poly.pdbx_strand_id
1 'polypeptide(L)'
;MPPVSIERFLKELEKLKGDMDAGKLKSGGYDQRLARVIQELRERGVDADRARITAALVDAHQRGVITDSVKAHLEKRLGLV
;
A
#
# COMPACT_ATOMS: atom_id res chain seq x y z
N MET A 1 7.41 8.16 15.94
CA MET A 1 6.16 8.64 15.31
C MET A 1 5.05 7.63 15.57
N PRO A 2 3.77 8.02 15.66
CA PRO A 2 2.69 7.05 15.85
C PRO A 2 2.61 6.11 14.64
N PRO A 3 2.15 4.86 14.80
CA PRO A 3 2.00 3.95 13.68
C PRO A 3 0.97 4.46 12.67
N VAL A 4 1.00 3.93 11.44
CA VAL A 4 0.04 4.30 10.39
C VAL A 4 -1.18 3.40 10.51
N SER A 5 -2.39 3.97 10.57
CA SER A 5 -3.59 3.12 10.53
C SER A 5 -3.71 2.43 9.17
N ILE A 6 -4.25 1.21 9.16
CA ILE A 6 -4.46 0.45 7.92
C ILE A 6 -5.40 1.18 6.96
N GLU A 7 -6.42 1.90 7.46
CA GLU A 7 -7.33 2.67 6.61
C GLU A 7 -6.61 3.82 5.91
N ARG A 8 -5.72 4.54 6.63
CA ARG A 8 -4.94 5.62 6.01
C ARG A 8 -4.03 5.07 4.92
N PHE A 9 -3.36 3.95 5.19
CA PHE A 9 -2.49 3.32 4.20
C PHE A 9 -3.26 2.90 2.94
N LEU A 10 -4.40 2.23 3.09
CA LEU A 10 -5.26 1.85 1.96
C LEU A 10 -5.74 3.06 1.16
N LYS A 11 -6.15 4.14 1.84
CA LYS A 11 -6.59 5.37 1.19
C LYS A 11 -5.51 6.01 0.31
N GLU A 12 -4.25 5.96 0.75
CA GLU A 12 -3.13 6.45 -0.06
C GLU A 12 -2.88 5.56 -1.29
N LEU A 13 -3.03 4.24 -1.17
CA LEU A 13 -2.94 3.32 -2.31
C LEU A 13 -4.07 3.56 -3.31
N GLU A 14 -5.31 3.73 -2.84
CA GLU A 14 -6.47 4.04 -3.69
C GLU A 14 -6.29 5.36 -4.44
N LYS A 15 -5.79 6.39 -3.74
CA LYS A 15 -5.46 7.68 -4.36
C LYS A 15 -4.35 7.52 -5.41
N LEU A 16 -3.32 6.74 -5.10
CA LEU A 16 -2.22 6.49 -6.03
C LEU A 16 -2.71 5.79 -7.30
N LYS A 17 -3.58 4.78 -7.15
CA LYS A 17 -4.24 4.14 -8.29
C LYS A 17 -5.09 5.13 -9.08
N GLY A 18 -5.91 5.94 -8.41
CA GLY A 18 -6.75 6.93 -9.08
C GLY A 18 -5.93 7.95 -9.89
N ASP A 19 -4.80 8.40 -9.37
CA ASP A 19 -3.88 9.28 -10.11
C ASP A 19 -3.22 8.57 -11.31
N MET A 20 -2.90 7.28 -11.17
CA MET A 20 -2.37 6.46 -12.26
C MET A 20 -3.40 6.24 -13.37
N ASP A 21 -4.60 5.79 -13.00
CA ASP A 21 -5.71 5.50 -13.94
C ASP A 21 -6.16 6.77 -14.67
N ALA A 22 -6.09 7.93 -14.00
CA ALA A 22 -6.37 9.23 -14.61
C ALA A 22 -5.22 9.77 -15.49
N GLY A 23 -4.11 9.04 -15.64
CA GLY A 23 -2.94 9.48 -16.41
C GLY A 23 -2.22 10.70 -15.84
N LYS A 24 -2.43 11.03 -14.55
CA LYS A 24 -1.85 12.21 -13.89
C LYS A 24 -0.40 12.00 -13.45
N LEU A 25 0.05 10.74 -13.43
CA LEU A 25 1.41 10.40 -13.03
C LEU A 25 2.34 10.43 -14.25
N LYS A 26 3.47 11.12 -14.10
CA LYS A 26 4.59 11.02 -15.05
C LYS A 26 5.17 9.60 -15.02
N SER A 27 5.91 9.23 -16.06
CA SER A 27 6.66 7.95 -16.10
C SER A 27 7.50 7.78 -14.82
N GLY A 28 7.39 6.61 -14.17
CA GLY A 28 8.05 6.31 -12.88
C GLY A 28 7.45 7.00 -11.65
N GLY A 29 6.45 7.87 -11.81
CA GLY A 29 5.81 8.59 -10.70
C GLY A 29 5.02 7.69 -9.76
N TYR A 30 4.46 6.59 -10.29
CA TYR A 30 3.81 5.55 -9.49
C TYR A 30 4.80 4.89 -8.53
N ASP A 31 5.91 4.36 -9.06
CA ASP A 31 6.93 3.65 -8.29
C ASP A 31 7.55 4.55 -7.22
N GLN A 32 7.84 5.81 -7.55
CA GLN A 32 8.40 6.75 -6.58
C GLN A 32 7.44 7.01 -5.41
N ARG A 33 6.15 7.20 -5.70
CA ARG A 33 5.14 7.43 -4.66
C ARG A 33 4.92 6.16 -3.83
N LEU A 34 4.81 5.01 -4.49
CA LEU A 34 4.67 3.72 -3.81
C LEU A 34 5.85 3.45 -2.87
N ALA A 35 7.08 3.70 -3.32
CA ALA A 35 8.28 3.56 -2.49
C ALA A 35 8.23 4.43 -1.23
N ARG A 36 7.71 5.66 -1.33
CA ARG A 36 7.53 6.55 -0.16
C ARG A 36 6.49 6.01 0.83
N VAL A 37 5.37 5.49 0.33
CA VAL A 37 4.34 4.89 1.21
C VAL A 37 4.92 3.67 1.92
N ILE A 38 5.63 2.79 1.20
CA ILE A 38 6.28 1.60 1.79
C ILE A 38 7.36 2.01 2.81
N GLN A 39 8.15 3.04 2.52
CA GLN A 39 9.15 3.56 3.44
C GLN A 39 8.50 4.07 4.74
N GLU A 40 7.40 4.82 4.64
CA GLU A 40 6.65 5.29 5.80
C GLU A 40 6.14 4.11 6.66
N LEU A 41 5.59 3.07 6.03
CA LEU A 41 5.18 1.86 6.74
C LEU A 41 6.35 1.18 7.45
N ARG A 42 7.54 1.17 6.85
CA ARG A 42 8.74 0.58 7.46
C ARG A 42 9.20 1.36 8.68
N GLU A 43 9.14 2.68 8.62
CA GLU A 43 9.62 3.57 9.68
C GLU A 43 8.64 3.62 10.87
N ARG A 44 7.34 3.52 10.59
CA ARG A 44 6.27 3.75 11.59
C ARG A 44 5.53 2.47 12.00
N GLY A 45 5.57 1.44 11.18
CA GLY A 45 4.69 0.27 11.32
C GLY A 45 3.23 0.58 10.99
N VAL A 46 2.39 -0.46 11.06
CA VAL A 46 0.93 -0.36 10.88
C VAL A 46 0.24 -0.60 12.21
N ASP A 47 -0.72 0.25 12.55
CA ASP A 47 -1.60 0.07 13.71
C ASP A 47 -2.73 -0.92 13.40
N ALA A 48 -2.37 -2.19 13.19
CA ALA A 48 -3.30 -3.28 12.96
C ALA A 48 -2.64 -4.62 13.24
N ASP A 49 -3.43 -5.62 13.65
CA ASP A 49 -2.94 -6.98 13.76
C ASP A 49 -2.69 -7.60 12.37
N ARG A 50 -1.90 -8.69 12.36
CA ARG A 50 -1.50 -9.41 11.15
C ARG A 50 -2.70 -9.86 10.29
N ALA A 51 -3.78 -10.31 10.91
CA ALA A 51 -4.97 -10.80 10.20
C ALA A 51 -5.70 -9.66 9.50
N ARG A 52 -5.87 -8.52 10.18
CA ARG A 52 -6.47 -7.30 9.62
C ARG A 52 -5.64 -6.73 8.47
N ILE A 53 -4.32 -6.71 8.61
CA ILE A 53 -3.40 -6.29 7.52
C ILE A 53 -3.56 -7.22 6.32
N THR A 54 -3.53 -8.54 6.54
CA THR A 54 -3.63 -9.52 5.45
C THR A 54 -4.97 -9.41 4.72
N ALA A 55 -6.08 -9.33 5.46
CA ALA A 55 -7.41 -9.16 4.89
C ALA A 55 -7.52 -7.86 4.06
N ALA A 56 -6.98 -6.75 4.58
CA ALA A 56 -6.94 -5.47 3.89
C ALA A 56 -6.16 -5.54 2.56
N LEU A 57 -5.00 -6.22 2.53
CA LEU A 57 -4.22 -6.39 1.30
C LEU A 57 -4.92 -7.30 0.28
N VAL A 58 -5.61 -8.35 0.75
CA VAL A 58 -6.41 -9.22 -0.11
C VAL A 58 -7.58 -8.46 -0.73
N ASP A 59 -8.32 -7.68 0.07
CA ASP A 59 -9.42 -6.84 -0.41
C ASP A 59 -8.95 -5.81 -1.43
N ALA A 60 -7.88 -5.06 -1.11
CA ALA A 60 -7.31 -4.06 -2.02
C ALA A 60 -6.88 -4.69 -3.35
N HIS A 61 -6.31 -5.89 -3.32
CA HIS A 61 -5.95 -6.63 -4.51
C HIS A 61 -7.17 -7.08 -5.33
N GLN A 62 -8.19 -7.64 -4.68
CA GLN A 62 -9.44 -8.06 -5.34
C GLN A 62 -10.17 -6.89 -6.00
N ARG A 63 -10.12 -5.70 -5.40
CA ARG A 63 -10.66 -4.46 -5.97
C ARG A 63 -9.76 -3.85 -7.05
N GLY A 64 -8.59 -4.44 -7.33
CA GLY A 64 -7.63 -3.96 -8.31
C GLY A 64 -6.89 -2.69 -7.89
N VAL A 65 -6.93 -2.31 -6.60
CA VAL A 65 -6.21 -1.15 -6.04
C VAL A 65 -4.70 -1.32 -6.16
N ILE A 66 -4.25 -2.56 -5.95
CA ILE A 66 -2.84 -2.96 -6.08
C ILE A 66 -2.74 -4.19 -6.99
N THR A 67 -1.61 -4.33 -7.69
CA THR A 67 -1.28 -5.51 -8.50
C THR A 67 -0.73 -6.65 -7.64
N ASP A 68 -0.62 -7.85 -8.22
CA ASP A 68 0.02 -9.00 -7.57
C ASP A 68 1.43 -8.69 -7.07
N SER A 69 2.24 -8.00 -7.90
CA SER A 69 3.61 -7.63 -7.56
C SER A 69 3.69 -6.68 -6.36
N VAL A 70 2.77 -5.71 -6.28
CA VAL A 70 2.69 -4.77 -5.16
C VAL A 70 2.23 -5.47 -3.90
N LYS A 71 1.21 -6.35 -4.00
CA LYS A 71 0.73 -7.16 -2.88
C LYS A 71 1.86 -8.00 -2.29
N ALA A 72 2.56 -8.78 -3.11
CA ALA A 72 3.66 -9.63 -2.66
C ALA A 72 4.80 -8.82 -2.00
N HIS A 73 5.09 -7.62 -2.52
CA HIS A 73 6.07 -6.73 -1.91
C HIS A 73 5.61 -6.27 -0.52
N LEU A 74 4.35 -5.85 -0.38
CA LEU A 74 3.80 -5.39 0.89
C LEU A 74 3.76 -6.53 1.93
N GLU A 75 3.33 -7.72 1.54
CA GLU A 75 3.30 -8.90 2.41
C GLU A 75 4.69 -9.21 2.98
N LYS A 76 5.73 -9.24 2.12
CA LYS A 76 7.12 -9.44 2.55
C LYS A 76 7.61 -8.32 3.47
N ARG A 77 7.27 -7.07 3.18
CA ARG A 77 7.72 -5.91 3.99
C ARG A 77 7.07 -5.87 5.36
N LEU A 78 5.83 -6.33 5.46
CA LEU A 78 5.06 -6.37 6.69
C LEU A 78 5.24 -7.69 7.47
N GLY A 79 6.12 -8.59 7.00
CA GLY A 79 6.40 -9.86 7.67
C GLY A 79 5.21 -10.82 7.68
N LEU A 80 4.35 -10.74 6.66
CA LEU A 80 3.17 -11.59 6.54
C LEU A 80 3.49 -12.94 5.90
N VAL A 81 4.61 -13.04 5.19
CA VAL A 81 5.12 -14.25 4.51
C VAL A 81 6.63 -14.35 4.66
#